data_AF-A0A916CA12-F1
#
_entry.id   AF-A0A916CA12-F1
#
_cell.length_a   1.000
_cell.length_b   1.000
_cell.length_c   1.000
_cell.angle_alpha   90.00
_cell.angle_beta   90.00
_cell.angle_gamma   90.00
#
_symmetry.space_group_name_H-M   'P 1'
#
loop_
_entity.id
_entity.type
_entity.pdbx_description
1 polymer ?
#
loop_
_entity_poly.entity_id
_entity_poly.type
_entity_poly.pdbx_seq_one_letter_code
_entity_poly.pdbx_strand_id
1 'polypeptide(L)'
;MRDLAITFIVFGSLPFILARPWIGILMWSWLGYMNPHRLAFGFAYSFPFSEVVAAATFIGLVFARDRRWLPISAVTVTWLLFIAWMTTTTFFAIDPVEGWAGWDKAMKIQLFALLTVMLIRTRERLVALVWVIGLSLGFYGLKGGLFVLRGGGEWRVWGPPGTFITDNNALALAVIMVLPLLWFLFGATSRRWLRWLIGAAMILSCASVLGSHSRGAALAGGLMVCFLWLKGSRKGLIGMAIALVLPVLVLSMPQKWFDRMGTVSSFEQDTSALGRLHAWQFAIEMAVQRPIGGGFGSFTEENYRRFAPDVVREIEGLGDTRFQEAHSIYFKVLGDHGFPGLILFLALAVATYRSAGSVIRQARDSPQLQWAGNLAAMAQVSMVGFAIGGAFLGLSYFDLYYHLVAIIVVLRSVVDETVIEPVPAVVEAAPAATDAQVAGS
;
A
#
# COMPACT_ATOMS: atom_id res chain seq x y z
N MET A 1 -18.88 -22.25 -9.22
CA MET A 1 -17.46 -22.69 -9.21
C MET A 1 -16.54 -21.76 -8.42
N ARG A 2 -16.51 -20.44 -8.68
CA ARG A 2 -15.66 -19.50 -7.93
C ARG A 2 -15.95 -19.49 -6.42
N ASP A 3 -17.22 -19.50 -6.05
CA ASP A 3 -17.67 -19.56 -4.66
C ASP A 3 -17.08 -20.75 -3.90
N LEU A 4 -17.18 -21.95 -4.49
CA LEU A 4 -16.65 -23.18 -3.91
C LEU A 4 -15.12 -23.15 -3.83
N ALA A 5 -14.43 -22.64 -4.85
CA ALA A 5 -12.98 -22.54 -4.84
C ALA A 5 -12.48 -21.60 -3.73
N ILE A 6 -13.09 -20.41 -3.58
CA ILE A 6 -12.73 -19.45 -2.53
C ILE A 6 -13.02 -20.04 -1.16
N THR A 7 -14.19 -20.66 -0.99
CA THR A 7 -14.59 -21.31 0.27
C THR A 7 -13.60 -22.42 0.62
N PHE A 8 -13.24 -23.28 -0.33
CA PHE A 8 -12.28 -24.35 -0.12
C PHE A 8 -10.89 -23.82 0.26
N ILE A 9 -10.40 -22.76 -0.41
CA ILE A 9 -9.12 -22.14 -0.07
C ILE A 9 -9.14 -21.57 1.35
N VAL A 10 -10.19 -20.82 1.72
CA VAL A 10 -10.27 -20.19 3.04
C VAL A 10 -10.44 -21.25 4.13
N PHE A 11 -11.45 -22.11 4.04
CA PHE A 11 -11.70 -23.13 5.07
C PHE A 11 -10.60 -24.20 5.13
N GLY A 12 -10.03 -24.58 3.99
CA GLY A 12 -8.89 -25.48 3.92
C GLY A 12 -7.61 -24.89 4.52
N SER A 13 -7.49 -23.57 4.58
CA SER A 13 -6.35 -22.89 5.24
C SER A 13 -6.45 -22.84 6.76
N LEU A 14 -7.65 -22.97 7.35
CA LEU A 14 -7.87 -22.74 8.78
C LEU A 14 -7.01 -23.64 9.69
N PRO A 15 -6.87 -24.97 9.43
CA PRO A 15 -6.00 -25.81 10.25
C PRO A 15 -4.54 -25.32 10.25
N PHE A 16 -4.06 -24.83 9.10
CA PHE A 16 -2.72 -24.28 8.96
C PHE A 16 -2.57 -22.92 9.65
N ILE A 17 -3.60 -22.07 9.62
CA ILE A 17 -3.62 -20.80 10.34
C ILE A 17 -3.57 -21.05 11.85
N LEU A 18 -4.37 -21.98 12.37
CA LEU A 18 -4.38 -22.34 13.79
C LEU A 18 -3.00 -22.87 14.25
N ALA A 19 -2.34 -23.67 13.42
CA ALA A 19 -1.00 -24.18 13.71
C ALA A 19 0.10 -23.14 13.51
N ARG A 20 -0.07 -22.20 12.57
CA ARG A 20 0.93 -21.22 12.12
C ARG A 20 0.25 -19.88 11.78
N PRO A 21 0.01 -19.02 12.78
CA PRO A 21 -0.86 -17.83 12.61
C PRO A 21 -0.36 -16.81 11.58
N TRP A 22 0.93 -16.82 11.26
CA TRP A 22 1.47 -15.97 10.18
C TRP A 22 0.86 -16.28 8.81
N ILE A 23 0.33 -17.49 8.58
CA ILE A 23 -0.44 -17.83 7.38
C ILE A 23 -1.76 -17.06 7.36
N GLY A 24 -2.33 -16.77 8.53
CA GLY A 24 -3.51 -15.95 8.69
C GLY A 24 -3.30 -14.53 8.18
N ILE A 25 -2.10 -13.96 8.40
CA ILE A 25 -1.71 -12.66 7.83
C ILE A 25 -1.70 -12.71 6.30
N LEU A 26 -1.11 -13.75 5.72
CA LEU A 26 -1.11 -13.92 4.26
C LEU A 26 -2.54 -14.04 3.71
N MET A 27 -3.38 -14.86 4.35
CA MET A 27 -4.76 -15.05 3.93
C MET A 27 -5.58 -13.76 4.06
N TRP A 28 -5.38 -13.01 5.16
CA TRP A 28 -5.98 -11.70 5.36
C TRP A 28 -5.56 -10.71 4.27
N SER A 29 -4.25 -10.59 3.99
CA SER A 29 -3.78 -9.71 2.92
C SER A 29 -4.36 -10.11 1.56
N TRP A 30 -4.44 -11.40 1.25
CA TRP A 30 -5.07 -11.87 0.01
C TRP A 30 -6.55 -11.47 -0.06
N LEU A 31 -7.33 -11.71 0.99
CA LEU A 31 -8.74 -11.35 1.04
C LEU A 31 -8.95 -9.83 0.99
N GLY A 32 -8.12 -9.05 1.70
CA GLY A 32 -8.22 -7.60 1.79
C GLY A 32 -7.79 -6.87 0.51
N TYR A 33 -6.77 -7.35 -0.19
CA TYR A 33 -6.29 -6.72 -1.43
C TYR A 33 -6.95 -7.30 -2.67
N MET A 34 -6.94 -8.63 -2.84
CA MET A 34 -7.49 -9.25 -4.04
C MET A 34 -9.02 -9.26 -4.01
N ASN A 35 -9.65 -9.28 -2.83
CA ASN A 35 -11.11 -9.38 -2.69
C ASN A 35 -11.74 -10.45 -3.60
N PRO A 36 -11.21 -11.70 -3.61
CA PRO A 36 -11.66 -12.73 -4.55
C PRO A 36 -13.14 -13.05 -4.37
N HIS A 37 -13.64 -12.94 -3.13
CA HIS A 37 -15.04 -13.11 -2.78
C HIS A 37 -15.96 -12.10 -3.49
N ARG A 38 -15.51 -10.85 -3.70
CA ARG A 38 -16.25 -9.84 -4.49
C ARG A 38 -16.29 -10.14 -5.99
N LEU A 39 -15.57 -11.16 -6.47
CA LEU A 39 -15.58 -11.64 -7.86
C LEU A 39 -16.39 -12.94 -8.04
N ALA A 40 -16.97 -13.44 -6.96
CA ALA A 40 -17.92 -14.54 -6.96
C ALA A 40 -19.35 -14.06 -7.28
N PHE A 41 -20.25 -14.98 -7.59
CA PHE A 41 -21.62 -14.66 -8.03
C PHE A 41 -22.71 -15.23 -7.09
N GLY A 42 -22.34 -16.07 -6.11
CA GLY A 42 -23.27 -16.67 -5.16
C GLY A 42 -22.97 -16.25 -3.71
N PHE A 43 -23.18 -17.17 -2.77
CA PHE A 43 -23.08 -16.91 -1.33
C PHE A 43 -21.71 -16.38 -0.89
N ALA A 44 -20.64 -16.73 -1.62
CA ALA A 44 -19.30 -16.29 -1.26
C ALA A 44 -19.14 -14.77 -1.37
N TYR A 45 -19.97 -14.10 -2.18
CA TYR A 45 -19.90 -12.64 -2.35
C TYR A 45 -20.13 -11.87 -1.05
N SER A 46 -21.04 -12.34 -0.20
CA SER A 46 -21.47 -11.70 1.04
C SER A 46 -20.97 -12.40 2.30
N PHE A 47 -20.39 -13.60 2.18
CA PHE A 47 -19.90 -14.35 3.33
C PHE A 47 -18.68 -13.67 3.98
N PRO A 48 -18.62 -13.54 5.32
CA PRO A 48 -17.57 -12.78 6.01
C PRO A 48 -16.26 -13.59 6.15
N PHE A 49 -15.61 -13.95 5.04
CA PHE A 49 -14.39 -14.75 5.05
C PHE A 49 -13.25 -14.12 5.87
N SER A 50 -13.09 -12.80 5.82
CA SER A 50 -12.04 -12.09 6.55
C SER A 50 -12.21 -12.23 8.07
N GLU A 51 -13.44 -12.28 8.57
CA GLU A 51 -13.73 -12.47 10.00
C GLU A 51 -13.41 -13.89 10.45
N VAL A 52 -13.71 -14.90 9.62
CA VAL A 52 -13.33 -16.30 9.90
C VAL A 52 -11.81 -16.45 9.97
N VAL A 53 -11.09 -15.86 9.02
CA VAL A 53 -9.61 -15.86 9.00
C VAL A 53 -9.07 -15.11 10.22
N ALA A 54 -9.70 -13.99 10.60
CA ALA A 54 -9.31 -13.24 11.78
C ALA A 54 -9.48 -14.05 13.06
N ALA A 55 -10.64 -14.67 13.26
CA ALA A 55 -10.91 -15.53 14.41
C ALA A 55 -9.90 -16.67 14.51
N ALA A 56 -9.64 -17.39 13.40
CA ALA A 56 -8.64 -18.45 13.38
C ALA A 56 -7.22 -17.92 13.69
N THR A 57 -6.86 -16.74 13.18
CA THR A 57 -5.57 -16.10 13.44
C THR A 57 -5.43 -15.74 14.92
N PHE A 58 -6.47 -15.18 15.55
CA PHE A 58 -6.45 -14.86 16.99
C PHE A 58 -6.38 -16.11 17.86
N ILE A 59 -7.16 -17.14 17.55
CA ILE A 59 -7.10 -18.43 18.26
C ILE A 59 -5.69 -19.02 18.15
N GLY A 60 -5.14 -19.08 16.93
CA GLY A 60 -3.78 -19.56 16.72
C GLY A 60 -2.73 -18.70 17.43
N LEU A 61 -2.92 -17.37 17.49
CA LEU A 61 -2.02 -16.44 18.17
C LEU A 61 -1.90 -16.71 19.68
N VAL A 62 -2.97 -17.19 20.34
CA VAL A 62 -2.95 -17.57 21.76
C VAL A 62 -1.98 -18.73 22.00
N PHE A 63 -1.90 -19.68 21.05
CA PHE A 63 -1.04 -20.86 21.15
C PHE A 63 0.34 -20.67 20.48
N ALA A 64 0.56 -19.54 19.80
CA ALA A 64 1.81 -19.26 19.10
C ALA A 64 2.96 -19.02 20.09
N ARG A 65 3.86 -19.99 20.18
CA ARG A 65 5.11 -19.88 20.96
C ARG A 65 6.13 -18.97 20.30
N ASP A 66 6.09 -18.87 18.98
CA ASP A 66 6.99 -18.03 18.19
C ASP A 66 6.40 -16.63 17.98
N ARG A 67 5.78 -15.97 18.97
CA ARG A 67 5.36 -14.54 18.91
C ARG A 67 6.43 -13.60 19.52
N ARG A 68 6.55 -12.37 19.02
CA ARG A 68 7.45 -11.32 19.54
C ARG A 68 6.64 -10.05 19.70
N TRP A 69 7.09 -9.27 20.66
CA TRP A 69 6.58 -7.94 20.91
C TRP A 69 6.99 -6.98 19.79
N LEU A 70 6.22 -5.92 19.63
CA LEU A 70 6.55 -4.85 18.69
C LEU A 70 7.92 -4.26 19.08
N PRO A 71 8.87 -4.14 18.13
CA PRO A 71 10.16 -3.53 18.45
C PRO A 71 9.93 -2.06 18.82
N ILE A 72 10.60 -1.58 19.86
CA ILE A 72 10.52 -0.16 20.24
C ILE A 72 11.40 0.64 19.28
N SER A 73 10.76 1.44 18.43
CA SER A 73 11.43 2.28 17.44
C SER A 73 10.64 3.56 17.22
N ALA A 74 11.26 4.58 16.64
CA ALA A 74 10.54 5.81 16.28
C ALA A 74 9.32 5.53 15.40
N VAL A 75 9.39 4.51 14.52
CA VAL A 75 8.26 4.12 13.64
C VAL A 75 7.11 3.55 14.46
N THR A 76 7.36 2.53 15.27
CA THR A 76 6.33 1.84 16.06
C THR A 76 5.74 2.73 17.15
N VAL A 77 6.55 3.56 17.81
CA VAL A 77 6.06 4.52 18.81
C VAL A 77 5.16 5.57 18.16
N THR A 78 5.61 6.21 17.08
CA THR A 78 4.79 7.21 16.36
C THR A 78 3.50 6.59 15.84
N TRP A 79 3.58 5.35 15.36
CA TRP A 79 2.41 4.61 14.88
C TRP A 79 1.39 4.34 15.99
N LEU A 80 1.83 3.85 17.15
CA LEU A 80 0.95 3.61 18.30
C LEU A 80 0.36 4.92 18.83
N LEU A 81 1.13 6.01 18.84
CA LEU A 81 0.63 7.35 19.19
C LEU A 81 -0.44 7.82 18.20
N PHE A 82 -0.25 7.58 16.91
CA PHE A 82 -1.28 7.90 15.91
C PHE A 82 -2.57 7.08 16.12
N ILE A 83 -2.45 5.79 16.43
CA ILE A 83 -3.60 4.93 16.75
C ILE A 83 -4.33 5.41 18.00
N ALA A 84 -3.58 5.72 19.06
CA ALA A 84 -4.13 6.29 20.28
C ALA A 84 -4.84 7.63 19.99
N TRP A 85 -4.23 8.49 19.19
CA TRP A 85 -4.81 9.77 18.80
C TRP A 85 -6.10 9.62 18.01
N MET A 86 -6.14 8.75 16.99
CA MET A 86 -7.37 8.44 16.24
C MET A 86 -8.50 8.01 17.18
N THR A 87 -8.18 7.17 18.16
CA THR A 87 -9.14 6.71 19.18
C THR A 87 -9.61 7.87 20.06
N THR A 88 -8.70 8.69 20.58
CA THR A 88 -9.04 9.88 21.37
C THR A 88 -9.96 10.81 20.60
N THR A 89 -9.63 11.17 19.36
CA THR A 89 -10.48 12.07 18.55
C THR A 89 -11.84 11.47 18.22
N THR A 90 -11.96 10.14 18.19
CA THR A 90 -13.24 9.45 17.95
C THR A 90 -14.18 9.60 19.14
N PHE A 91 -13.68 9.54 20.38
CA PHE A 91 -14.49 9.84 21.57
C PHE A 91 -15.07 11.25 21.55
N PHE A 92 -14.38 12.17 20.89
CA PHE A 92 -14.84 13.53 20.68
C PHE A 92 -15.35 13.73 19.24
N ALA A 93 -15.76 12.71 18.49
CA ALA A 93 -16.26 12.95 17.14
C ALA A 93 -17.51 13.85 17.15
N ILE A 94 -17.60 14.78 16.21
CA ILE A 94 -18.77 15.67 16.04
C ILE A 94 -20.00 14.83 15.67
N ASP A 95 -19.78 13.82 14.83
CA ASP A 95 -20.76 12.83 14.43
C ASP A 95 -20.38 11.46 15.03
N PRO A 96 -20.82 11.09 16.25
CA PRO A 96 -20.33 9.89 16.93
C PRO A 96 -20.60 8.60 16.18
N VAL A 97 -21.74 8.48 15.48
CA VAL A 97 -22.11 7.27 14.73
C VAL A 97 -21.13 7.02 13.58
N GLU A 98 -20.89 8.04 12.75
CA GLU A 98 -19.90 7.98 11.66
C GLU A 98 -18.48 7.87 12.21
N GLY A 99 -18.20 8.56 13.31
CA GLY A 99 -16.96 8.51 14.07
C GLY A 99 -16.56 7.08 14.43
N TRP A 100 -17.45 6.36 15.11
CA TRP A 100 -17.20 4.97 15.53
C TRP A 100 -17.18 3.99 14.35
N ALA A 101 -17.99 4.22 13.32
CA ALA A 101 -17.97 3.41 12.10
C ALA A 101 -16.64 3.55 11.33
N GLY A 102 -16.10 4.76 11.25
CA GLY A 102 -14.77 5.04 10.68
C GLY A 102 -13.64 4.44 11.53
N TRP A 103 -13.74 4.57 12.85
CA TRP A 103 -12.79 3.98 13.79
C TRP A 103 -12.74 2.45 13.68
N ASP A 104 -13.88 1.76 13.60
CA ASP A 104 -13.93 0.30 13.44
C ASP A 104 -13.16 -0.16 12.20
N LYS A 105 -13.40 0.51 11.06
CA LYS A 105 -12.69 0.24 9.81
C LYS A 105 -11.19 0.49 9.94
N ALA A 106 -10.81 1.64 10.49
CA ALA A 106 -9.40 2.00 10.67
C ALA A 106 -8.70 1.01 11.61
N MET A 107 -9.28 0.70 12.77
CA MET A 107 -8.67 -0.16 13.78
C MET A 107 -8.49 -1.60 13.30
N LYS A 108 -9.41 -2.15 12.52
CA LYS A 108 -9.23 -3.48 11.90
C LYS A 108 -7.99 -3.52 11.01
N ILE A 109 -7.75 -2.46 10.25
CA ILE A 109 -6.55 -2.31 9.41
C ILE A 109 -5.30 -2.17 10.27
N GLN A 110 -5.32 -1.30 11.29
CA GLN A 110 -4.19 -1.11 12.19
C GLN A 110 -3.82 -2.39 12.93
N LEU A 111 -4.81 -3.12 13.42
CA LEU A 111 -4.64 -4.37 14.16
C LEU A 111 -3.92 -5.42 13.31
N PHE A 112 -4.36 -5.66 12.07
CA PHE A 112 -3.71 -6.62 11.19
C PHE A 112 -2.31 -6.18 10.72
N ALA A 113 -2.10 -4.89 10.52
CA ALA A 113 -0.78 -4.36 10.22
C ALA A 113 0.18 -4.53 11.42
N LEU A 114 -0.27 -4.35 12.66
CA LEU A 114 0.53 -4.65 13.86
C LEU A 114 0.75 -6.15 14.06
N LEU A 115 -0.27 -6.99 13.84
CA LEU A 115 -0.13 -8.45 13.86
C LEU A 115 0.89 -8.95 12.82
N THR A 116 0.98 -8.27 11.66
CA THR A 116 2.01 -8.53 10.67
C THR A 116 3.39 -8.37 11.27
N VAL A 117 3.65 -7.28 12.01
CA VAL A 117 4.93 -7.07 12.71
C VAL A 117 5.19 -8.17 13.74
N MET A 118 4.14 -8.60 14.45
CA MET A 118 4.28 -9.64 15.47
C MET A 118 4.55 -11.02 14.87
N LEU A 119 3.97 -11.39 13.73
CA LEU A 119 3.96 -12.77 13.22
C LEU A 119 4.91 -13.02 12.04
N ILE A 120 5.22 -12.00 11.25
CA ILE A 120 6.14 -12.08 10.12
C ILE A 120 7.55 -11.76 10.60
N ARG A 121 8.43 -12.78 10.60
CA ARG A 121 9.70 -12.75 11.33
C ARG A 121 10.93 -13.09 10.53
N THR A 122 10.75 -13.81 9.43
CA THR A 122 11.85 -14.31 8.62
C THR A 122 11.79 -13.67 7.25
N ARG A 123 12.93 -13.69 6.56
CA ARG A 123 13.01 -13.29 5.16
C ARG A 123 11.93 -13.98 4.32
N GLU A 124 11.73 -15.29 4.51
CA GLU A 124 10.79 -16.09 3.73
C GLU A 124 9.36 -15.64 3.97
N ARG A 125 8.96 -15.46 5.24
CA ARG A 125 7.62 -14.98 5.59
C ARG A 125 7.38 -13.57 5.04
N LEU A 126 8.37 -12.69 5.15
CA LEU A 126 8.27 -11.32 4.65
C LEU A 126 8.18 -11.28 3.12
N VAL A 127 9.01 -12.04 2.43
CA VAL A 127 8.94 -12.15 0.96
C VAL A 127 7.63 -12.80 0.52
N ALA A 128 7.11 -13.79 1.26
CA ALA A 128 5.79 -14.36 1.00
C ALA A 128 4.66 -13.33 1.14
N LEU A 129 4.73 -12.46 2.15
CA LEU A 129 3.79 -11.33 2.29
C LEU A 129 3.86 -10.40 1.09
N VAL A 130 5.07 -10.01 0.67
CA VAL A 130 5.27 -9.16 -0.52
C VAL A 130 4.73 -9.84 -1.78
N TRP A 131 4.90 -11.16 -1.93
CA TRP A 131 4.28 -11.92 -3.01
C TRP A 131 2.76 -11.85 -2.98
N VAL A 132 2.14 -12.07 -1.82
CA VAL A 132 0.68 -12.03 -1.69
C VAL A 132 0.13 -10.65 -2.03
N ILE A 133 0.72 -9.58 -1.49
CA ILE A 133 0.34 -8.19 -1.80
C ILE A 133 0.55 -7.90 -3.29
N GLY A 134 1.74 -8.25 -3.78
CA GLY A 134 2.18 -8.08 -5.17
C GLY A 134 1.22 -8.70 -6.17
N LEU A 135 0.91 -9.98 -6.00
CA LEU A 135 0.02 -10.72 -6.89
C LEU A 135 -1.43 -10.30 -6.74
N SER A 136 -1.88 -9.92 -5.54
CA SER A 136 -3.27 -9.51 -5.29
C SER A 136 -3.63 -8.22 -6.02
N LEU A 137 -2.80 -7.18 -5.89
CA LEU A 137 -3.03 -5.91 -6.59
C LEU A 137 -2.53 -5.95 -8.04
N GLY A 138 -1.45 -6.69 -8.29
CA GLY A 138 -0.95 -6.95 -9.64
C GLY A 138 -1.95 -7.72 -10.51
N PHE A 139 -2.82 -8.55 -9.92
CA PHE A 139 -3.96 -9.16 -10.63
C PHE A 139 -4.89 -8.11 -11.22
N TYR A 140 -5.21 -7.04 -10.47
CA TYR A 140 -6.04 -5.96 -10.99
C TYR A 140 -5.31 -5.11 -12.03
N GLY A 141 -4.02 -4.87 -11.87
CA GLY A 141 -3.20 -4.23 -12.89
C GLY A 141 -3.14 -5.05 -14.18
N LEU A 142 -2.95 -6.37 -14.09
CA LEU A 142 -2.96 -7.28 -15.24
C LEU A 142 -4.34 -7.31 -15.92
N LYS A 143 -5.41 -7.51 -15.14
CA LYS A 143 -6.80 -7.54 -15.64
C LYS A 143 -7.17 -6.22 -16.30
N GLY A 144 -6.83 -5.10 -15.67
CA GLY A 144 -7.09 -3.75 -16.17
C GLY A 144 -6.31 -3.45 -17.45
N GLY A 145 -5.02 -3.82 -17.52
CA GLY A 145 -4.22 -3.65 -18.71
C GLY A 145 -4.75 -4.45 -19.89
N LEU A 146 -5.14 -5.71 -19.69
CA LEU A 146 -5.78 -6.52 -20.74
C LEU A 146 -7.11 -5.91 -21.21
N PHE A 147 -7.89 -5.36 -20.28
CA PHE A 147 -9.13 -4.66 -20.61
C PHE A 147 -8.86 -3.42 -21.48
N VAL A 148 -7.85 -2.62 -21.14
CA VAL A 148 -7.42 -1.45 -21.91
C VAL A 148 -7.00 -1.84 -23.32
N LEU A 149 -6.16 -2.86 -23.46
CA LEU A 149 -5.70 -3.33 -24.77
C LEU A 149 -6.85 -3.83 -25.66
N ARG A 150 -7.83 -4.54 -25.09
CA ARG A 150 -9.00 -5.03 -25.84
C ARG A 150 -9.98 -3.93 -26.21
N GLY A 151 -10.14 -2.93 -25.33
CA GLY A 151 -11.07 -1.83 -25.51
C GLY A 151 -10.46 -0.58 -26.15
N GLY A 152 -9.20 -0.62 -26.58
CA GLY A 152 -8.48 0.54 -27.12
C GLY A 152 -8.35 1.71 -26.15
N GLY A 153 -8.48 1.48 -24.84
CA GLY A 153 -8.45 2.55 -23.81
C GLY A 153 -9.69 3.45 -23.74
N GLU A 154 -10.76 3.16 -24.48
CA GLU A 154 -12.00 3.97 -24.52
C GLU A 154 -12.76 3.99 -23.19
N TRP A 155 -12.63 2.90 -22.43
CA TRP A 155 -13.34 2.64 -21.19
C TRP A 155 -12.43 2.76 -19.98
N ARG A 156 -13.01 3.15 -18.84
CA ARG A 156 -12.28 3.27 -17.58
C ARG A 156 -12.10 1.91 -16.93
N VAL A 157 -10.91 1.68 -16.39
CA VAL A 157 -10.64 0.53 -15.51
C VAL A 157 -11.19 0.82 -14.11
N TRP A 158 -12.02 -0.10 -13.61
CA TRP A 158 -12.60 -0.07 -12.27
C TRP A 158 -12.12 -1.24 -11.43
N GLY A 159 -12.08 -1.05 -10.11
CA GLY A 159 -11.81 -2.14 -9.19
C GLY A 159 -13.07 -2.90 -8.78
N PRO A 160 -12.91 -3.89 -7.88
CA PRO A 160 -14.02 -4.70 -7.40
C PRO A 160 -14.99 -3.86 -6.56
N PRO A 161 -16.31 -4.05 -6.70
CA PRO A 161 -17.32 -3.31 -5.95
C PRO A 161 -17.27 -3.64 -4.45
N GLY A 162 -17.61 -2.65 -3.61
CA GLY A 162 -17.66 -2.81 -2.15
C GLY A 162 -16.28 -2.95 -1.50
N THR A 163 -15.25 -2.31 -2.07
CA THR A 163 -13.86 -2.35 -1.58
C THR A 163 -13.23 -0.96 -1.58
N PHE A 164 -12.09 -0.80 -0.89
CA PHE A 164 -11.32 0.46 -0.90
C PHE A 164 -10.81 0.87 -2.28
N ILE A 165 -10.73 -0.06 -3.23
CA ILE A 165 -10.22 0.16 -4.57
C ILE A 165 -11.33 0.09 -5.63
N THR A 166 -12.60 0.24 -5.26
CA THR A 166 -13.73 0.22 -6.23
C THR A 166 -13.57 1.31 -7.29
N ASP A 167 -13.29 2.54 -6.87
CA ASP A 167 -13.12 3.68 -7.77
C ASP A 167 -11.86 3.56 -8.63
N ASN A 168 -11.93 4.05 -9.87
CA ASN A 168 -10.85 4.00 -10.85
C ASN A 168 -9.55 4.66 -10.33
N ASN A 169 -9.67 5.76 -9.58
CA ASN A 169 -8.50 6.46 -9.06
C ASN A 169 -7.86 5.70 -7.90
N ALA A 170 -8.68 5.14 -7.00
CA ALA A 170 -8.21 4.34 -5.88
C ALA A 170 -7.49 3.07 -6.36
N LEU A 171 -8.05 2.39 -7.35
CA LEU A 171 -7.39 1.26 -8.00
C LEU A 171 -6.06 1.68 -8.63
N ALA A 172 -6.03 2.78 -9.37
CA ALA A 172 -4.81 3.23 -10.03
C ALA A 172 -3.70 3.55 -9.01
N LEU A 173 -4.02 4.18 -7.88
CA LEU A 173 -3.06 4.41 -6.81
C LEU A 173 -2.54 3.09 -6.21
N ALA A 174 -3.43 2.14 -5.92
CA ALA A 174 -3.03 0.83 -5.39
C ALA A 174 -2.09 0.09 -6.36
N VAL A 175 -2.36 0.16 -7.67
CA VAL A 175 -1.48 -0.41 -8.71
C VAL A 175 -0.13 0.32 -8.76
N ILE A 176 -0.11 1.65 -8.67
CA ILE A 176 1.13 2.43 -8.59
C ILE A 176 1.97 2.03 -7.38
N MET A 177 1.34 1.86 -6.22
CA MET A 177 2.04 1.44 -4.99
C MET A 177 2.60 0.02 -5.11
N VAL A 178 1.98 -0.88 -5.88
CA VAL A 178 2.46 -2.27 -6.01
C VAL A 178 3.56 -2.46 -7.07
N LEU A 179 3.67 -1.57 -8.05
CA LEU A 179 4.67 -1.66 -9.13
C LEU A 179 6.12 -1.81 -8.62
N PRO A 180 6.59 -1.03 -7.63
CA PRO A 180 7.91 -1.23 -7.03
C PRO A 180 8.07 -2.59 -6.35
N LEU A 181 7.02 -3.11 -5.70
CA LEU A 181 7.05 -4.43 -5.07
C LEU A 181 7.15 -5.54 -6.13
N LEU A 182 6.41 -5.42 -7.24
CA LEU A 182 6.55 -6.32 -8.39
C LEU A 182 7.96 -6.26 -8.98
N TRP A 183 8.58 -5.08 -9.05
CA TRP A 183 9.96 -4.94 -9.50
C TRP A 183 10.95 -5.67 -8.57
N PHE A 184 10.77 -5.56 -7.25
CA PHE A 184 11.55 -6.34 -6.29
C PHE A 184 11.39 -7.84 -6.54
N LEU A 185 10.16 -8.32 -6.72
CA LEU A 185 9.88 -9.74 -6.98
C LEU A 185 10.46 -10.22 -8.32
N PHE A 186 10.44 -9.38 -9.36
CA PHE A 186 11.08 -9.65 -10.64
C PHE A 186 12.59 -9.87 -10.50
N GLY A 187 13.25 -9.08 -9.65
CA GLY A 187 14.67 -9.21 -9.34
C GLY A 187 15.01 -10.41 -8.47
N ALA A 188 14.14 -10.73 -7.50
CA ALA A 188 14.33 -11.82 -6.55
C ALA A 188 14.01 -13.22 -7.10
N THR A 189 13.27 -13.30 -8.21
CA THR A 189 12.84 -14.57 -8.81
C THR A 189 13.91 -15.14 -9.74
N SER A 190 14.26 -16.42 -9.57
CA SER A 190 15.16 -17.16 -10.47
C SER A 190 14.43 -17.84 -11.65
N ARG A 191 13.18 -18.26 -11.43
CA ARG A 191 12.35 -18.97 -12.42
C ARG A 191 11.98 -18.05 -13.58
N ARG A 192 12.49 -18.33 -14.78
CA ARG A 192 12.31 -17.48 -15.98
C ARG A 192 10.83 -17.24 -16.32
N TRP A 193 10.00 -18.27 -16.34
CA TRP A 193 8.57 -18.13 -16.67
C TRP A 193 7.84 -17.19 -15.69
N LEU A 194 8.18 -17.26 -14.40
CA LEU A 194 7.57 -16.41 -13.37
C LEU A 194 8.05 -14.96 -13.49
N ARG A 195 9.32 -14.74 -13.86
CA ARG A 195 9.83 -13.40 -14.20
C ARG A 195 9.09 -12.80 -15.39
N TRP A 196 8.82 -13.58 -16.44
CA TRP A 196 8.04 -13.13 -17.59
C TRP A 196 6.62 -12.75 -17.18
N LEU A 197 5.98 -13.55 -16.33
CA LEU A 197 4.64 -13.24 -15.81
C LEU A 197 4.63 -11.94 -15.00
N ILE A 198 5.60 -11.72 -14.11
CA ILE A 198 5.72 -10.48 -13.34
C ILE A 198 5.98 -9.29 -14.28
N GLY A 199 6.88 -9.45 -15.25
CA GLY A 199 7.18 -8.40 -16.24
C GLY A 199 5.93 -8.00 -17.04
N ALA A 200 5.16 -9.00 -17.51
CA ALA A 200 3.88 -8.76 -18.18
C ALA A 200 2.87 -8.07 -17.25
N ALA A 201 2.76 -8.51 -15.99
CA ALA A 201 1.89 -7.88 -15.01
C ALA A 201 2.27 -6.41 -14.75
N MET A 202 3.57 -6.08 -14.72
CA MET A 202 4.04 -4.69 -14.57
C MET A 202 3.67 -3.83 -15.78
N ILE A 203 3.91 -4.30 -17.00
CA ILE A 203 3.56 -3.56 -18.23
C ILE A 203 2.05 -3.33 -18.31
N LEU A 204 1.26 -4.38 -18.06
CA LEU A 204 -0.20 -4.28 -18.05
C LEU A 204 -0.70 -3.41 -16.90
N SER A 205 -0.02 -3.39 -15.76
CA SER A 205 -0.31 -2.45 -14.67
C SER A 205 -0.12 -1.01 -15.09
N CYS A 206 0.94 -0.67 -15.83
CA CYS A 206 1.11 0.67 -16.40
C CYS A 206 -0.03 1.02 -17.37
N ALA A 207 -0.42 0.10 -18.26
CA ALA A 207 -1.56 0.28 -19.15
C ALA A 207 -2.87 0.49 -18.36
N SER A 208 -3.07 -0.28 -17.28
CA SER A 208 -4.22 -0.14 -16.39
C SER A 208 -4.28 1.21 -15.69
N VAL A 209 -3.13 1.75 -15.27
CA VAL A 209 -3.04 3.08 -14.65
C VAL A 209 -3.44 4.15 -15.64
N LEU A 210 -2.96 4.09 -16.89
CA LEU A 210 -3.38 5.03 -17.94
C LEU A 210 -4.88 4.90 -18.26
N GLY A 211 -5.36 3.67 -18.41
CA GLY A 211 -6.76 3.34 -18.65
C GLY A 211 -7.70 3.59 -17.46
N SER A 212 -7.18 3.98 -16.30
CA SER A 212 -8.02 4.52 -15.22
C SER A 212 -8.56 5.90 -15.54
N HIS A 213 -7.99 6.60 -16.54
CA HIS A 213 -8.32 7.99 -16.85
C HIS A 213 -8.15 8.94 -15.63
N SER A 214 -7.21 8.63 -14.73
CA SER A 214 -6.93 9.43 -13.53
C SER A 214 -5.71 10.34 -13.71
N ARG A 215 -5.93 11.66 -13.72
CA ARG A 215 -4.84 12.67 -13.82
C ARG A 215 -3.86 12.57 -12.66
N GLY A 216 -4.37 12.46 -11.44
CA GLY A 216 -3.56 12.30 -10.22
C GLY A 216 -2.73 11.02 -10.25
N ALA A 217 -3.30 9.91 -10.74
CA ALA A 217 -2.57 8.66 -10.88
C ALA A 217 -1.53 8.71 -12.01
N ALA A 218 -1.80 9.37 -13.14
CA ALA A 218 -0.81 9.53 -14.21
C ALA A 218 0.41 10.34 -13.72
N LEU A 219 0.18 11.45 -13.02
CA LEU A 219 1.25 12.26 -12.41
C LEU A 219 2.03 11.47 -11.36
N ALA A 220 1.32 10.83 -10.42
CA ALA A 220 1.94 10.02 -9.37
C ALA A 220 2.73 8.83 -9.95
N GLY A 221 2.19 8.18 -10.98
CA GLY A 221 2.84 7.09 -11.71
C GLY A 221 4.11 7.56 -12.41
N GLY A 222 4.07 8.69 -13.11
CA GLY A 222 5.25 9.29 -13.75
C GLY A 222 6.37 9.59 -12.74
N LEU A 223 6.04 10.30 -11.65
CA LEU A 223 7.01 10.63 -10.61
C LEU A 223 7.53 9.39 -9.87
N MET A 224 6.66 8.41 -9.60
CA MET A 224 7.05 7.12 -9.01
C MET A 224 8.01 6.36 -9.94
N VAL A 225 7.75 6.31 -11.25
CA VAL A 225 8.63 5.68 -12.25
C VAL A 225 9.98 6.38 -12.32
N CYS A 226 10.02 7.71 -12.27
CA CYS A 226 11.27 8.47 -12.14
C CYS A 226 12.03 8.07 -10.87
N PHE A 227 11.35 7.98 -9.72
CA PHE A 227 11.97 7.52 -8.47
C PHE A 227 12.45 6.06 -8.54
N LEU A 228 11.71 5.18 -9.19
CA LEU A 228 12.08 3.79 -9.44
C LEU A 228 13.37 3.72 -10.26
N TRP A 229 13.52 4.57 -11.27
CA TRP A 229 14.75 4.70 -12.04
C TRP A 229 15.93 5.22 -11.21
N LEU A 230 15.71 6.26 -10.40
CA LEU A 230 16.76 6.86 -9.56
C LEU A 230 17.26 5.88 -8.48
N LYS A 231 16.36 5.10 -7.88
CA LYS A 231 16.66 4.13 -6.80
C LYS A 231 17.04 2.75 -7.32
N GLY A 232 16.72 2.42 -8.57
CA GLY A 232 16.93 1.10 -9.14
C GLY A 232 18.41 0.78 -9.33
N SER A 233 18.81 -0.44 -8.96
CA SER A 233 20.17 -0.95 -9.22
C SER A 233 20.45 -1.19 -10.70
N ARG A 234 19.40 -1.35 -11.53
CA ARG A 234 19.48 -1.63 -12.98
C ARG A 234 19.01 -0.44 -13.82
N LYS A 235 19.65 0.73 -13.63
CA LYS A 235 19.24 2.00 -14.26
C LYS A 235 19.11 1.94 -15.78
N GLY A 236 20.02 1.23 -16.47
CA GLY A 236 19.96 1.06 -17.93
C GLY A 236 18.73 0.25 -18.37
N LEU A 237 18.44 -0.87 -17.70
CA LEU A 237 17.27 -1.71 -18.01
C LEU A 237 15.96 -0.95 -17.75
N ILE A 238 15.87 -0.25 -16.62
CA ILE A 238 14.68 0.55 -16.27
C ILE A 238 14.51 1.70 -17.27
N GLY A 239 15.59 2.44 -17.57
CA GLY A 239 15.55 3.55 -18.52
C GLY A 239 15.13 3.10 -19.91
N MET A 240 15.67 1.97 -20.40
CA MET A 240 15.26 1.37 -21.67
C MET A 240 13.79 0.94 -21.65
N ALA A 241 13.33 0.30 -20.58
CA ALA A 241 11.92 -0.08 -20.44
C ALA A 241 11.00 1.15 -20.45
N ILE A 242 11.38 2.23 -19.76
CA ILE A 242 10.62 3.49 -19.77
C ILE A 242 10.60 4.07 -21.19
N ALA A 243 11.76 4.18 -21.85
CA ALA A 243 11.89 4.78 -23.17
C ALA A 243 11.15 4.00 -24.27
N LEU A 244 11.00 2.68 -24.15
CA LEU A 244 10.32 1.85 -25.14
C LEU A 244 8.83 1.65 -24.81
N VAL A 245 8.50 1.34 -23.56
CA VAL A 245 7.13 0.92 -23.19
C VAL A 245 6.23 2.13 -22.98
N LEU A 246 6.70 3.17 -22.30
CA LEU A 246 5.85 4.28 -21.91
C LEU A 246 5.33 5.08 -23.12
N PRO A 247 6.15 5.45 -24.12
CA PRO A 247 5.65 6.13 -25.31
C PRO A 247 4.64 5.29 -26.08
N VAL A 248 4.89 3.99 -26.25
CA VAL A 248 3.95 3.08 -26.93
C VAL A 248 2.60 3.07 -26.22
N LEU A 249 2.59 2.95 -24.88
CA LEU A 249 1.36 2.94 -24.11
C LEU A 249 0.59 4.27 -24.20
N VAL A 250 1.30 5.41 -24.10
CA VAL A 250 0.68 6.74 -24.16
C VAL A 250 0.15 7.05 -25.57
N LEU A 251 0.93 6.79 -26.61
CA LEU A 251 0.53 7.03 -28.00
C LEU A 251 -0.62 6.11 -28.47
N SER A 252 -0.83 4.99 -27.77
CA SER A 252 -1.95 4.08 -28.04
C SER A 252 -3.26 4.50 -27.35
N MET A 253 -3.26 5.58 -26.55
CA MET A 253 -4.49 6.07 -25.89
C MET A 253 -5.39 6.84 -26.87
N PRO A 254 -6.71 6.76 -26.72
CA PRO A 254 -7.65 7.41 -27.63
C PRO A 254 -7.71 8.93 -27.38
N GLN A 255 -8.20 9.68 -28.37
CA GLN A 255 -8.32 11.15 -28.29
C GLN A 255 -9.06 11.61 -27.03
N LYS A 256 -10.14 10.92 -26.65
CA LYS A 256 -10.90 11.17 -25.42
C LYS A 256 -10.05 11.15 -24.14
N TRP A 257 -9.02 10.31 -24.09
CA TRP A 257 -8.07 10.29 -22.98
C TRP A 257 -7.21 11.55 -22.98
N PHE A 258 -6.70 11.96 -24.15
CA PHE A 258 -5.93 13.20 -24.30
C PHE A 258 -6.77 14.43 -23.98
N ASP A 259 -8.03 14.48 -24.42
CA ASP A 259 -8.96 15.57 -24.10
C ASP A 259 -9.12 15.69 -22.58
N ARG A 260 -9.32 14.57 -21.88
CA ARG A 260 -9.43 14.54 -20.42
C ARG A 260 -8.13 14.93 -19.69
N MET A 261 -6.97 14.63 -20.27
CA MET A 261 -5.68 15.06 -19.71
C MET A 261 -5.36 16.53 -20.04
N GLY A 262 -5.89 17.05 -21.16
CA GLY A 262 -5.66 18.40 -21.69
C GLY A 262 -6.58 19.48 -21.12
N THR A 263 -7.71 19.13 -20.48
CA THR A 263 -8.61 20.10 -19.81
C THR A 263 -8.01 20.78 -18.56
N VAL A 264 -6.71 20.59 -18.29
CA VAL A 264 -5.98 21.31 -17.22
C VAL A 264 -5.97 22.83 -17.47
N SER A 265 -6.21 23.28 -18.70
CA SER A 265 -6.14 24.68 -19.11
C SER A 265 -7.31 25.56 -18.64
N SER A 266 -8.42 24.99 -18.15
CA SER A 266 -9.58 25.74 -17.61
C SER A 266 -9.95 25.31 -16.18
N PHE A 267 -9.03 25.56 -15.25
CA PHE A 267 -9.15 25.21 -13.83
C PHE A 267 -10.46 25.73 -13.17
N GLU A 268 -10.92 26.90 -13.60
CA GLU A 268 -12.15 27.57 -13.13
C GLU A 268 -13.45 26.88 -13.58
N GLN A 269 -13.39 25.98 -14.57
CA GLN A 269 -14.55 25.24 -15.10
C GLN A 269 -14.55 23.76 -14.66
N ASP A 270 -13.49 23.30 -13.98
CA ASP A 270 -13.39 21.92 -13.49
C ASP A 270 -14.03 21.79 -12.11
N THR A 271 -15.33 21.48 -12.10
CA THR A 271 -16.09 21.29 -10.86
C THR A 271 -15.50 20.21 -9.94
N SER A 272 -14.70 19.27 -10.45
CA SER A 272 -14.00 18.29 -9.63
C SER A 272 -12.76 18.86 -8.94
N ALA A 273 -12.10 19.86 -9.51
CA ALA A 273 -10.93 20.51 -8.91
C ALA A 273 -11.36 21.52 -7.85
N LEU A 274 -12.38 22.34 -8.15
CA LEU A 274 -12.97 23.30 -7.20
C LEU A 274 -13.50 22.61 -5.95
N GLY A 275 -14.26 21.51 -6.11
CA GLY A 275 -14.78 20.75 -4.96
C GLY A 275 -13.70 20.24 -4.01
N ARG A 276 -12.49 19.93 -4.51
CA ARG A 276 -11.35 19.54 -3.65
C ARG A 276 -10.79 20.73 -2.90
N LEU A 277 -10.63 21.88 -3.57
CA LEU A 277 -10.15 23.10 -2.91
C LEU A 277 -11.10 23.53 -1.79
N HIS A 278 -12.41 23.52 -2.06
CA HIS A 278 -13.44 23.77 -1.04
C HIS A 278 -13.32 22.80 0.13
N ALA A 279 -13.11 21.51 -0.14
CA ALA A 279 -12.92 20.52 0.92
C ALA A 279 -11.61 20.67 1.70
N TRP A 280 -10.54 21.16 1.06
CA TRP A 280 -9.29 21.45 1.74
C TRP A 280 -9.41 22.68 2.63
N GLN A 281 -10.08 23.73 2.14
CA GLN A 281 -10.38 24.92 2.91
C GLN A 281 -11.25 24.59 4.12
N PHE A 282 -12.33 23.82 3.93
CA PHE A 282 -13.14 23.30 5.02
C PHE A 282 -12.32 22.54 6.06
N ALA A 283 -11.44 21.62 5.64
CA ALA A 283 -10.59 20.86 6.57
C ALA A 283 -9.66 21.78 7.39
N ILE A 284 -9.12 22.83 6.77
CA ILE A 284 -8.31 23.84 7.46
C ILE A 284 -9.15 24.63 8.46
N GLU A 285 -10.29 25.18 8.03
CA GLU A 285 -11.17 26.00 8.88
C GLU A 285 -11.71 25.20 10.06
N MET A 286 -12.09 23.95 9.84
CA MET A 286 -12.45 23.01 10.90
C MET A 286 -11.28 22.78 11.85
N ALA A 287 -10.07 22.48 11.36
CA ALA A 287 -8.92 22.22 12.23
C ALA A 287 -8.48 23.47 13.01
N VAL A 288 -8.67 24.67 12.48
CA VAL A 288 -8.39 25.93 13.19
C VAL A 288 -9.37 26.13 14.34
N GLN A 289 -10.67 25.95 14.11
CA GLN A 289 -11.70 26.09 15.14
C GLN A 289 -11.71 24.92 16.12
N ARG A 290 -11.31 23.74 15.66
CA ARG A 290 -11.24 22.50 16.43
C ARG A 290 -9.89 21.81 16.21
N PRO A 291 -8.85 22.17 16.97
CA PRO A 291 -7.48 21.64 16.78
C PRO A 291 -7.34 20.12 16.84
N ILE A 292 -8.31 19.42 17.43
CA ILE A 292 -8.36 17.95 17.48
C ILE A 292 -9.05 17.30 16.26
N GLY A 293 -9.45 18.10 15.27
CA GLY A 293 -10.22 17.66 14.09
C GLY A 293 -11.69 17.42 14.43
N GLY A 294 -12.51 16.98 13.47
CA GLY A 294 -13.93 16.67 13.64
C GLY A 294 -14.25 15.22 14.07
N GLY A 295 -13.24 14.34 14.12
CA GLY A 295 -13.44 12.88 14.20
C GLY A 295 -13.65 12.28 12.81
N PHE A 296 -13.65 10.94 12.72
CA PHE A 296 -13.98 10.28 11.46
C PHE A 296 -15.38 10.67 10.98
N GLY A 297 -15.53 10.80 9.66
CA GLY A 297 -16.81 11.15 9.05
C GLY A 297 -17.19 12.62 9.15
N SER A 298 -16.25 13.51 9.49
CA SER A 298 -16.51 14.94 9.73
C SER A 298 -16.91 15.76 8.48
N PHE A 299 -16.75 15.23 7.27
CA PHE A 299 -17.05 15.92 6.01
C PHE A 299 -18.55 15.81 5.67
N THR A 300 -19.41 16.37 6.51
CA THR A 300 -20.86 16.43 6.33
C THR A 300 -21.30 17.84 5.94
N GLU A 301 -22.41 17.97 5.21
CA GLU A 301 -22.99 19.28 4.87
C GLU A 301 -23.22 20.15 6.12
N GLU A 302 -23.72 19.56 7.20
CA GLU A 302 -23.93 20.27 8.47
C GLU A 302 -22.62 20.87 9.00
N ASN A 303 -21.54 20.08 8.99
CA ASN A 303 -20.23 20.55 9.41
C ASN A 303 -19.67 21.62 8.46
N TYR A 304 -19.88 21.50 7.15
CA TYR A 304 -19.51 22.55 6.19
C TYR A 304 -20.21 23.87 6.53
N ARG A 305 -21.53 23.84 6.75
CA ARG A 305 -22.30 25.04 7.12
C ARG A 305 -21.85 25.64 8.46
N ARG A 306 -21.44 24.78 9.40
CA ARG A 306 -21.01 25.19 10.73
C ARG A 306 -19.61 25.80 10.76
N PHE A 307 -18.64 25.15 10.11
CA PHE A 307 -17.22 25.49 10.22
C PHE A 307 -16.70 26.30 9.03
N ALA A 308 -17.33 26.19 7.86
CA ALA A 308 -16.90 26.86 6.64
C ALA A 308 -18.06 27.54 5.88
N PRO A 309 -18.81 28.46 6.52
CA PRO A 309 -19.98 29.09 5.91
C PRO A 309 -19.65 29.89 4.63
N ASP A 310 -18.44 30.45 4.54
CA ASP A 310 -18.01 31.17 3.33
C ASP A 310 -17.75 30.22 2.15
N VAL A 311 -17.18 29.03 2.42
CA VAL A 311 -17.06 27.96 1.41
C VAL A 311 -18.44 27.51 0.94
N VAL A 312 -19.41 27.38 1.84
CA VAL A 312 -20.80 27.04 1.47
C VAL A 312 -21.41 28.11 0.56
N ARG A 313 -21.23 29.39 0.88
CA ARG A 313 -21.71 30.49 0.03
C ARG A 313 -21.08 30.45 -1.36
N GLU A 314 -19.81 30.07 -1.48
CA GLU A 314 -19.14 29.92 -2.76
C GLU A 314 -19.72 28.75 -3.57
N ILE A 315 -19.89 27.58 -2.94
CA ILE A 315 -20.51 26.40 -3.55
C ILE A 315 -21.93 26.74 -4.07
N GLU A 316 -22.76 27.33 -3.22
CA GLU A 316 -24.14 27.70 -3.56
C GLU A 316 -24.18 28.82 -4.61
N GLY A 317 -23.25 29.78 -4.56
CA GLY A 317 -23.11 30.85 -5.54
C GLY A 317 -22.74 30.37 -6.95
N LEU A 318 -22.08 29.22 -7.05
CA LEU A 318 -21.81 28.51 -8.31
C LEU A 318 -22.99 27.65 -8.79
N GLY A 319 -24.10 27.61 -8.03
CA GLY A 319 -25.23 26.72 -8.28
C GLY A 319 -24.92 25.24 -8.03
N ASP A 320 -23.85 24.95 -7.29
CA ASP A 320 -23.50 23.58 -6.88
C ASP A 320 -24.10 23.30 -5.49
N THR A 321 -24.27 22.03 -5.16
CA THR A 321 -24.82 21.55 -3.87
C THR A 321 -24.01 20.39 -3.30
N ARG A 322 -22.85 20.10 -3.89
CA ARG A 322 -22.03 18.93 -3.53
C ARG A 322 -21.00 19.26 -2.46
N PHE A 323 -21.22 18.75 -1.25
CA PHE A 323 -20.24 18.71 -0.17
C PHE A 323 -19.44 17.41 -0.26
N GLN A 324 -18.16 17.50 -0.66
CA GLN A 324 -17.33 16.34 -0.95
C GLN A 324 -16.28 16.10 0.14
N GLU A 325 -15.81 14.86 0.30
CA GLU A 325 -14.62 14.63 1.11
C GLU A 325 -13.38 15.32 0.52
N ALA A 326 -12.36 15.52 1.34
CA ALA A 326 -11.09 16.15 0.94
C ALA A 326 -10.44 15.57 -0.32
N HIS A 327 -10.64 14.28 -0.62
CA HIS A 327 -9.90 13.57 -1.67
C HIS A 327 -8.39 13.91 -1.63
N SER A 328 -7.83 13.91 -0.44
CA SER A 328 -6.42 14.13 -0.17
C SER A 328 -6.09 13.50 1.15
N ILE A 329 -5.05 12.66 1.20
CA ILE A 329 -4.71 11.94 2.42
C ILE A 329 -4.36 12.88 3.57
N TYR A 330 -3.83 14.07 3.24
CA TYR A 330 -3.39 15.07 4.20
C TYR A 330 -4.57 15.83 4.78
N PHE A 331 -5.40 16.43 3.90
CA PHE A 331 -6.58 17.19 4.34
C PHE A 331 -7.65 16.29 4.96
N LYS A 332 -7.73 15.02 4.55
CA LYS A 332 -8.60 14.05 5.23
C LYS A 332 -8.17 13.82 6.67
N VAL A 333 -6.88 13.56 6.93
CA VAL A 333 -6.37 13.41 8.30
C VAL A 333 -6.46 14.71 9.09
N LEU A 334 -6.25 15.86 8.44
CA LEU A 334 -6.42 17.17 9.08
C LEU A 334 -7.87 17.41 9.52
N GLY A 335 -8.83 17.13 8.65
CA GLY A 335 -10.26 17.26 8.96
C GLY A 335 -10.72 16.24 10.01
N ASP A 336 -10.27 14.99 9.93
CA ASP A 336 -10.69 13.93 10.85
C ASP A 336 -10.00 14.05 12.22
N HIS A 337 -8.71 14.42 12.29
CA HIS A 337 -7.89 14.33 13.50
C HIS A 337 -7.08 15.59 13.85
N GLY A 338 -7.29 16.69 13.13
CA GLY A 338 -6.68 17.99 13.40
C GLY A 338 -5.18 18.03 13.15
N PHE A 339 -4.54 19.12 13.58
CA PHE A 339 -3.10 19.30 13.42
C PHE A 339 -2.27 18.20 14.10
N PRO A 340 -2.59 17.74 15.34
CA PRO A 340 -1.80 16.67 15.97
C PRO A 340 -1.89 15.36 15.19
N GLY A 341 -3.06 15.03 14.64
CA GLY A 341 -3.23 13.83 13.81
C GLY A 341 -2.43 13.90 12.53
N LEU A 342 -2.45 15.05 11.83
CA LEU A 342 -1.65 15.26 10.63
C LEU A 342 -0.14 15.18 10.92
N ILE A 343 0.32 15.79 12.02
CA ILE A 343 1.73 15.74 12.44
C ILE A 343 2.16 14.28 12.67
N LEU A 344 1.36 13.50 13.40
CA LEU A 344 1.66 12.09 13.67
C LEU A 344 1.67 11.25 12.38
N PHE A 345 0.73 11.49 11.47
CA PHE A 345 0.67 10.81 10.17
C PHE A 345 1.91 11.10 9.31
N LEU A 346 2.33 12.36 9.21
CA LEU A 346 3.53 12.75 8.48
C LEU A 346 4.81 12.25 9.17
N ALA A 347 4.87 12.32 10.51
CA ALA A 347 5.98 11.79 11.29
C ALA A 347 6.14 10.28 11.08
N LEU A 348 5.04 9.52 11.01
CA LEU A 348 5.07 8.10 10.70
C LEU A 348 5.63 7.83 9.30
N ALA A 349 5.19 8.59 8.30
CA ALA A 349 5.71 8.48 6.94
C ALA A 349 7.22 8.78 6.87
N VAL A 350 7.67 9.87 7.51
CA VAL A 350 9.09 10.27 7.54
C VAL A 350 9.93 9.25 8.31
N ALA A 351 9.49 8.80 9.49
CA ALA A 351 10.20 7.82 10.29
C ALA A 351 10.36 6.50 9.52
N THR A 352 9.30 6.03 8.86
CA THR A 352 9.32 4.82 8.05
C THR A 352 10.27 4.97 6.87
N TYR A 353 10.20 6.09 6.15
CA TYR A 353 11.09 6.37 5.01
C TYR A 353 12.56 6.41 5.44
N ARG A 354 12.87 7.04 6.58
CA ARG A 354 14.23 7.08 7.14
C ARG A 354 14.70 5.71 7.61
N SER A 355 13.82 4.91 8.20
CA SER A 355 14.12 3.54 8.62
C SER A 355 14.48 2.66 7.42
N ALA A 356 13.72 2.76 6.32
CA ALA A 356 14.05 2.09 5.06
C ALA A 356 15.41 2.56 4.50
N GLY A 357 15.70 3.86 4.58
CA GLY A 357 17.01 4.42 4.21
C GLY A 357 18.18 3.85 5.04
N SER A 358 17.94 3.59 6.33
CA SER A 358 18.92 2.91 7.18
C SER A 358 19.20 1.48 6.71
N VAL A 359 18.16 0.70 6.42
CA VAL A 359 18.28 -0.65 5.88
C VAL A 359 19.05 -0.67 4.55
N ILE A 360 18.74 0.26 3.65
CA ILE A 360 19.46 0.39 2.36
C ILE A 360 20.96 0.61 2.57
N ARG A 361 21.33 1.47 3.54
CA ARG A 361 22.74 1.74 3.85
C ARG A 361 23.44 0.54 4.46
N GLN A 362 22.82 -0.14 5.43
CA GLN A 362 23.38 -1.35 6.03
C GLN A 362 23.54 -2.49 5.02
N ALA A 363 22.64 -2.59 4.04
CA ALA A 363 22.69 -3.62 3.00
C ALA A 363 23.68 -3.32 1.87
N ARG A 364 24.29 -2.12 1.82
CA ARG A 364 25.09 -1.66 0.66
C ARG A 364 26.28 -2.58 0.37
N ASP A 365 27.00 -2.95 1.42
CA ASP A 365 28.27 -3.67 1.32
C ASP A 365 28.16 -5.13 1.80
N SER A 366 26.93 -5.62 2.07
CA SER A 366 26.67 -7.00 2.47
C SER A 366 25.89 -7.76 1.39
N PRO A 367 26.53 -8.74 0.70
CA PRO A 367 25.85 -9.60 -0.27
C PRO A 367 24.62 -10.32 0.31
N GLN A 368 24.66 -10.74 1.59
CA GLN A 368 23.53 -11.43 2.22
C GLN A 368 22.32 -10.51 2.45
N LEU A 369 22.55 -9.20 2.62
CA LEU A 369 21.50 -8.21 2.89
C LEU A 369 21.00 -7.49 1.64
N GLN A 370 21.57 -7.75 0.45
CA GLN A 370 21.16 -7.07 -0.79
C GLN A 370 19.66 -7.17 -1.07
N TRP A 371 19.03 -8.32 -0.77
CA TRP A 371 17.58 -8.46 -0.93
C TRP A 371 16.80 -7.48 -0.03
N ALA A 372 17.27 -7.26 1.19
CA ALA A 372 16.65 -6.34 2.14
C ALA A 372 16.83 -4.89 1.69
N GLY A 373 18.03 -4.51 1.24
CA GLY A 373 18.28 -3.20 0.64
C GLY A 373 17.38 -2.93 -0.57
N ASN A 374 17.22 -3.91 -1.46
CA ASN A 374 16.33 -3.80 -2.63
C ASN A 374 14.86 -3.66 -2.23
N LEU A 375 14.38 -4.46 -1.27
CA LEU A 375 13.00 -4.36 -0.78
C LEU A 375 12.74 -3.00 -0.10
N ALA A 376 13.65 -2.54 0.74
CA ALA A 376 13.56 -1.23 1.40
C ALA A 376 13.54 -0.07 0.38
N ALA A 377 14.37 -0.16 -0.67
CA ALA A 377 14.36 0.83 -1.75
C ALA A 377 13.02 0.84 -2.49
N MET A 378 12.45 -0.32 -2.80
CA MET A 378 11.15 -0.40 -3.47
C MET A 378 9.99 0.03 -2.59
N ALA A 379 10.05 -0.25 -1.29
CA ALA A 379 9.10 0.28 -0.32
C ALA A 379 9.17 1.83 -0.25
N GLN A 380 10.37 2.44 -0.29
CA GLN A 380 10.51 3.91 -0.40
C GLN A 380 9.85 4.45 -1.67
N VAL A 381 10.07 3.83 -2.82
CA VAL A 381 9.45 4.24 -4.09
C VAL A 381 7.92 4.11 -4.02
N SER A 382 7.42 3.02 -3.43
CA SER A 382 5.99 2.79 -3.20
C SER A 382 5.36 3.86 -2.29
N MET A 383 6.04 4.20 -1.19
CA MET A 383 5.62 5.27 -0.27
C MET A 383 5.60 6.65 -0.94
N VAL A 384 6.55 6.95 -1.82
CA VAL A 384 6.55 8.19 -2.61
C VAL A 384 5.36 8.22 -3.57
N GLY A 385 5.07 7.10 -4.25
CA GLY A 385 3.86 6.95 -5.06
C GLY A 385 2.57 7.20 -4.27
N PHE A 386 2.49 6.67 -3.06
CA PHE A 386 1.37 6.94 -2.13
C PHE A 386 1.29 8.39 -1.68
N ALA A 387 2.41 9.01 -1.29
CA ALA A 387 2.43 10.39 -0.83
C ALA A 387 2.01 11.38 -1.92
N ILE A 388 2.45 11.16 -3.16
CA ILE A 388 2.13 12.01 -4.31
C ILE A 388 0.70 11.74 -4.80
N GLY A 389 0.35 10.47 -5.06
CA GLY A 389 -0.99 10.12 -5.56
C GLY A 389 -2.08 10.33 -4.52
N GLY A 390 -1.76 10.11 -3.25
CA GLY A 390 -2.62 10.37 -2.11
C GLY A 390 -2.88 11.86 -1.88
N ALA A 391 -2.05 12.78 -2.38
CA ALA A 391 -2.37 14.22 -2.31
C ALA A 391 -3.70 14.57 -3.00
N PHE A 392 -4.16 13.70 -3.91
CA PHE A 392 -5.34 13.85 -4.74
C PHE A 392 -6.38 12.73 -4.53
N LEU A 393 -6.24 11.91 -3.48
CA LEU A 393 -7.14 10.80 -3.15
C LEU A 393 -7.38 10.63 -1.64
N GLY A 394 -8.60 10.24 -1.26
CA GLY A 394 -9.03 10.04 0.13
C GLY A 394 -8.65 8.67 0.73
N LEU A 395 -7.41 8.22 0.53
CA LEU A 395 -6.95 6.87 0.93
C LEU A 395 -6.06 6.85 2.20
N SER A 396 -6.27 7.78 3.15
CA SER A 396 -5.45 7.92 4.37
C SER A 396 -5.43 6.67 5.25
N TYR A 397 -6.52 5.92 5.23
CA TYR A 397 -6.71 4.73 6.05
C TYR A 397 -6.59 3.43 5.24
N PHE A 398 -6.05 3.51 4.03
CA PHE A 398 -5.85 2.34 3.17
C PHE A 398 -4.77 1.40 3.75
N ASP A 399 -5.06 0.11 3.75
CA ASP A 399 -4.27 -0.94 4.41
C ASP A 399 -2.87 -1.13 3.83
N LEU A 400 -2.67 -0.87 2.53
CA LEU A 400 -1.36 -1.01 1.90
C LEU A 400 -0.30 -0.08 2.50
N TYR A 401 -0.67 1.15 2.86
CA TYR A 401 0.26 2.08 3.47
C TYR A 401 0.79 1.55 4.81
N TYR A 402 -0.11 1.07 5.68
CA TYR A 402 0.27 0.51 6.97
C TYR A 402 0.99 -0.83 6.85
N HIS A 403 0.70 -1.64 5.82
CA HIS A 403 1.51 -2.83 5.52
C HIS A 403 2.92 -2.46 5.04
N LEU A 404 3.13 -1.37 4.29
CA LEU A 404 4.48 -0.90 3.95
C LEU A 404 5.24 -0.48 5.21
N VAL A 405 4.57 0.20 6.14
CA VAL A 405 5.13 0.51 7.48
C VAL A 405 5.53 -0.77 8.20
N ALA A 406 4.63 -1.76 8.29
CA ALA A 406 4.90 -3.05 8.91
C ALA A 406 6.06 -3.80 8.24
N ILE A 407 6.11 -3.82 6.90
CA ILE A 407 7.19 -4.43 6.12
C ILE A 407 8.53 -3.80 6.48
N ILE A 408 8.62 -2.46 6.58
CA ILE A 408 9.86 -1.78 6.95
C ILE A 408 10.28 -2.05 8.39
N VAL A 409 9.32 -2.13 9.33
CA VAL A 409 9.61 -2.49 10.72
C VAL A 409 10.17 -3.91 10.80
N VAL A 410 9.48 -4.88 10.19
CA VAL A 410 9.94 -6.29 10.15
C VAL A 410 11.29 -6.41 9.46
N LEU A 411 11.44 -5.75 8.31
CA LEU A 411 12.67 -5.80 7.52
C LEU A 411 13.87 -5.30 8.33
N ARG A 412 13.69 -4.21 9.08
CA ARG A 412 14.73 -3.69 9.96
C ARG A 412 15.09 -4.69 11.06
N SER A 413 14.10 -5.28 11.73
CA SER A 413 14.36 -6.30 12.75
C SER A 413 15.11 -7.51 12.20
N VAL A 414 14.74 -8.00 11.01
CA VAL A 414 15.45 -9.09 10.33
C VAL A 414 16.90 -8.73 10.03
N VAL A 415 17.15 -7.51 9.54
CA VAL A 415 18.50 -7.03 9.23
C VAL A 415 19.34 -6.88 10.50
N ASP A 416 18.80 -6.23 11.52
CA ASP A 416 19.49 -6.02 12.80
C ASP A 416 19.86 -7.37 13.45
N GLU A 417 18.97 -8.37 13.41
CA GLU A 417 19.27 -9.73 13.89
C GLU A 417 20.37 -10.43 13.07
N THR A 418 20.36 -10.27 11.74
CA THR A 418 21.37 -10.86 10.85
C THR A 418 22.76 -10.25 11.04
N VAL A 419 22.83 -8.97 11.43
CA VAL A 419 24.10 -8.28 11.72
C VAL A 419 24.67 -8.69 13.08
N ILE A 420 23.81 -9.04 14.06
CA ILE A 420 24.21 -9.43 15.42
C ILE A 420 24.75 -10.87 15.47
N GLU A 421 24.29 -11.77 14.61
CA GLU A 421 24.84 -13.13 14.48
C GLU A 421 25.99 -13.13 13.44
N PRO A 422 27.27 -12.97 13.85
CA PRO A 422 28.36 -13.20 12.91
C PRO A 422 28.29 -14.66 12.45
N VAL A 423 28.38 -14.88 11.14
CA VAL A 423 28.57 -16.22 10.58
C VAL A 423 29.81 -16.80 11.27
N PRO A 424 29.75 -17.98 11.93
CA PRO A 424 30.95 -18.62 12.42
C PRO A 424 31.89 -18.76 11.23
N ALA A 425 33.07 -18.15 11.33
CA ALA A 425 34.09 -18.25 10.30
C ALA A 425 34.17 -19.71 9.90
N VAL A 426 33.97 -20.00 8.61
CA VAL A 426 34.24 -21.32 8.08
C VAL A 426 35.67 -21.61 8.50
N VAL A 427 35.83 -22.53 9.45
CA VAL A 427 37.15 -23.00 9.85
C VAL A 427 37.72 -23.58 8.57
N GLU A 428 38.61 -22.84 7.92
CA GLU A 428 39.47 -23.39 6.87
C GLU A 428 40.07 -24.65 7.48
N ALA A 429 39.66 -25.80 6.95
CA ALA A 429 40.28 -27.05 7.31
C ALA A 429 41.76 -26.86 7.03
N ALA A 430 42.56 -26.90 8.10
CA ALA A 430 44.00 -26.80 8.02
C ALA A 430 44.49 -27.81 6.95
N PRO A 431 45.42 -27.42 6.06
CA PRO A 431 45.94 -28.34 5.07
C PRO A 431 46.54 -29.53 5.81
N ALA A 432 46.06 -30.74 5.49
CA ALA A 432 46.57 -31.97 6.04
C ALA A 432 48.08 -32.07 5.76
N ALA A 433 48.89 -31.85 6.79
CA ALA A 433 50.31 -32.15 6.77
C ALA A 433 50.47 -33.62 7.17
N THR A 434 50.92 -34.45 6.23
CA THR A 434 51.64 -35.74 6.37
C THR A 434 51.58 -36.45 5.01
N ASP A 435 52.60 -37.05 4.42
CA ASP A 435 54.00 -37.23 4.79
C ASP A 435 54.78 -37.57 3.51
N ALA A 436 56.01 -37.08 3.42
CA ALA A 436 57.00 -37.56 2.47
C ALA A 436 57.65 -38.83 3.03
N GLN A 437 57.48 -39.96 2.34
CA GLN A 437 58.40 -41.11 2.38
C GLN A 437 58.97 -41.24 0.97
N VAL A 438 60.19 -40.75 0.71
CA VAL A 438 61.49 -41.43 0.87
C VAL A 438 61.65 -42.65 -0.04
N ALA A 439 62.40 -42.40 -1.12
CA ALA A 439 63.43 -43.22 -1.76
C ALA A 439 63.52 -44.74 -1.50
N GLY A 440 63.67 -45.49 -2.61
CA GLY A 440 64.75 -46.46 -2.74
C GLY A 440 64.34 -47.90 -3.13
N SER A 441 64.99 -48.38 -4.20
CA SER A 441 65.09 -49.74 -4.76
C SER A 441 63.90 -50.29 -5.54
#